data_AF-A0A494YSL2-F1
#
_entry.id   AF-A0A494YSL2-F1
#
_cell.length_a   1.000
_cell.length_b   1.000
_cell.length_c   1.000
_cell.angle_alpha   90.00
_cell.angle_beta   90.00
_cell.angle_gamma   90.00
#
_symmetry.space_group_name_H-M   'P 1'
#
loop_
_entity.id
_entity.type
_entity.pdbx_description
1 polymer ?
#
loop_
_entity_poly.entity_id
_entity_poly.type
_entity_poly.pdbx_seq_one_letter_code
_entity_poly.pdbx_strand_id
1 'polypeptide(L)'
;MMAIKDKYLIERRYITNRIARSGGRINKVLFLVSHETANNVADADAHFRYFNNVTFQTSAHSFVDHKKILEIIPLNEKAWHVQYQVPTDNVLFGDDANDAAIGIELCRTGDFNEAYDRYVWYHAYLCRTFGLKPREHIVSHEALDPRRRSDPESWLNPNGITWNRFILDVVKYYDNWEEETETEVSPAPEEEVQAEEIVWYLSRGNTGQDVRELQQKLNALGYSLAVDGSFGPATERAVRDFQRDQGLAVDGSYGPATQRALQNAKPKSSSSGSGSTGGTVWYLSRGDTGQEVRELQQKLNALGYSLAVDGSFGPATERAVRAFQRDQGLAVDGSYGPATQRALQNAKPSSGFNLPNTDYWVKSPQFSGAGVREVQEALASLNFYPDRGAPNNGIDGYYGPKTADAVRRFQLIHMGADEADGNYGPKTKRAMEREL
;
A
#
# COMPACT_ATOMS: atom_id res chain seq x y z
N MET A 1 -41.22 -14.65 5.78
CA MET A 1 -40.06 -14.35 4.92
C MET A 1 -40.20 -12.95 4.40
N MET A 2 -39.20 -12.11 4.64
CA MET A 2 -39.15 -10.72 4.16
C MET A 2 -37.92 -10.58 3.28
N ALA A 3 -38.05 -9.90 2.15
CA ALA A 3 -36.94 -9.65 1.25
C ALA A 3 -35.84 -8.87 1.97
N ILE A 4 -34.57 -9.17 1.66
CA ILE A 4 -33.41 -8.46 2.24
C ILE A 4 -33.55 -6.95 2.06
N LYS A 5 -33.99 -6.49 0.89
CA LYS A 5 -34.22 -5.06 0.59
C LYS A 5 -35.26 -4.36 1.48
N ASP A 6 -36.06 -5.11 2.23
CA ASP A 6 -37.09 -4.59 3.13
C ASP A 6 -36.74 -4.83 4.61
N LYS A 7 -35.52 -5.33 4.90
CA LYS A 7 -35.06 -5.69 6.26
C LYS A 7 -35.26 -4.58 7.29
N TYR A 8 -34.98 -3.33 6.92
CA TYR A 8 -35.04 -2.21 7.82
C TYR A 8 -35.82 -1.04 7.23
N LEU A 9 -36.57 -0.36 8.11
CA LEU A 9 -37.19 0.92 7.79
C LEU A 9 -36.16 2.04 7.93
N ILE A 10 -36.19 2.95 6.97
CA ILE A 10 -35.40 4.19 7.00
C ILE A 10 -36.31 5.33 7.44
N GLU A 11 -36.07 5.85 8.65
CA GLU A 11 -36.76 7.04 9.14
C GLU A 11 -36.15 8.30 8.51
N ARG A 12 -37.00 9.23 8.07
CA ARG A 12 -36.57 10.50 7.49
C ARG A 12 -37.11 11.66 8.31
N ARG A 13 -36.21 12.38 8.98
CA ARG A 13 -36.55 13.56 9.77
C ARG A 13 -35.47 14.61 9.61
N TYR A 14 -35.72 15.55 8.69
CA TYR A 14 -34.70 16.51 8.32
C TYR A 14 -34.58 17.66 9.31
N ILE A 15 -33.35 18.00 9.70
CA ILE A 15 -33.08 19.16 10.53
C ILE A 15 -33.39 20.46 9.77
N THR A 16 -33.71 21.52 10.53
CA THR A 16 -34.02 22.85 9.99
C THR A 16 -32.88 23.85 10.21
N ASN A 17 -31.90 23.51 11.05
CA ASN A 17 -30.72 24.33 11.31
C ASN A 17 -29.87 24.54 10.04
N ARG A 18 -29.79 25.79 9.57
CA ARG A 18 -29.06 26.17 8.35
C ARG A 18 -27.54 26.12 8.48
N ILE A 19 -27.01 26.08 9.70
CA ILE A 19 -25.57 25.93 9.94
C ILE A 19 -25.14 24.48 9.62
N ALA A 20 -25.88 23.52 10.16
CA ALA A 20 -25.64 22.09 9.93
C ALA A 20 -26.17 21.59 8.57
N ARG A 21 -27.25 22.18 8.06
CA ARG A 21 -27.87 21.84 6.77
C ARG A 21 -27.92 23.05 5.85
N SER A 22 -26.91 23.17 5.00
CA SER A 22 -26.76 24.31 4.09
C SER A 22 -27.86 24.40 3.03
N GLY A 23 -28.48 23.26 2.67
CA GLY A 23 -29.40 23.17 1.53
C GLY A 23 -28.73 23.17 0.16
N GLY A 24 -27.39 23.16 0.11
CA GLY A 24 -26.66 22.99 -1.15
C GLY A 24 -26.90 21.60 -1.73
N ARG A 25 -26.92 21.48 -3.06
CA ARG A 25 -27.25 20.22 -3.75
C ARG A 25 -26.01 19.37 -4.01
N ILE A 26 -26.16 18.07 -3.86
CA ILE A 26 -25.26 17.06 -4.45
C ILE A 26 -25.84 16.71 -5.83
N ASN A 27 -25.10 17.00 -6.90
CA ASN A 27 -25.55 16.73 -8.27
C ASN A 27 -25.45 15.25 -8.63
N LYS A 28 -24.44 14.57 -8.09
CA LYS A 28 -24.22 13.14 -8.27
C LYS A 28 -23.49 12.60 -7.04
N VAL A 29 -24.02 11.54 -6.46
CA VAL A 29 -23.32 10.79 -5.42
C VAL A 29 -22.26 9.91 -6.10
N LEU A 30 -21.00 10.07 -5.71
CA LEU A 30 -19.86 9.35 -6.26
C LEU A 30 -19.35 8.26 -5.32
N PHE A 31 -19.49 8.43 -4.01
CA PHE A 31 -19.01 7.48 -3.00
C PHE A 31 -19.72 7.67 -1.65
N LEU A 32 -19.44 6.78 -0.71
CA LEU A 32 -19.96 6.79 0.66
C LEU A 32 -18.78 6.93 1.63
N VAL A 33 -18.94 7.76 2.67
CA VAL A 33 -17.97 7.88 3.75
C VAL A 33 -18.57 7.30 5.03
N SER A 34 -17.88 6.32 5.57
CA SER A 34 -18.25 5.63 6.80
C SER A 34 -17.65 6.35 8.01
N HIS A 35 -18.44 6.52 9.06
CA HIS A 35 -18.08 7.24 10.30
C HIS A 35 -18.59 6.53 11.56
N GLU A 36 -18.05 6.93 12.71
CA GLU A 36 -18.64 6.65 14.02
C GLU A 36 -18.73 7.92 14.86
N THR A 37 -19.77 7.99 15.69
CA THR A 37 -20.18 9.21 16.39
C THR A 37 -19.25 9.68 17.51
N ALA A 38 -18.29 8.84 17.94
CA ALA A 38 -17.45 9.02 19.13
C ALA A 38 -18.22 9.32 20.42
N ASN A 39 -19.51 8.98 20.47
CA ASN A 39 -20.41 9.30 21.57
C ASN A 39 -21.13 8.04 22.08
N ASN A 40 -20.69 7.54 23.24
CA ASN A 40 -21.19 6.31 23.86
C ASN A 40 -22.55 6.47 24.56
N VAL A 41 -23.18 7.65 24.53
CA VAL A 41 -24.44 7.92 25.25
C VAL A 41 -25.53 8.56 24.38
N ALA A 42 -25.25 8.84 23.10
CA ALA A 42 -26.21 9.42 22.18
C ALA A 42 -26.66 8.39 21.12
N ASP A 43 -27.98 8.22 21.01
CA ASP A 43 -28.64 7.48 19.93
C ASP A 43 -28.89 8.38 18.70
N ALA A 44 -29.50 7.85 17.64
CA ALA A 44 -29.77 8.62 16.42
C ALA A 44 -30.68 9.84 16.69
N ASP A 45 -31.65 9.69 17.59
CA ASP A 45 -32.55 10.76 18.00
C ASP A 45 -31.82 11.88 18.77
N ALA A 46 -30.83 11.53 19.61
CA ALA A 46 -29.98 12.49 20.30
C ALA A 46 -29.09 13.27 19.32
N HIS A 47 -28.51 12.60 18.32
CA HIS A 47 -27.74 13.27 17.28
C HIS A 47 -28.60 14.20 16.43
N PHE A 48 -29.81 13.79 16.04
CA PHE A 48 -30.77 14.68 15.38
C PHE A 48 -31.01 15.98 16.19
N ARG A 49 -31.27 15.85 17.50
CA ARG A 49 -31.46 17.01 18.39
C ARG A 49 -30.21 17.87 18.47
N TYR A 50 -29.02 17.25 18.55
CA TYR A 50 -27.74 17.93 18.59
C TYR A 50 -27.52 18.78 17.32
N PHE A 51 -27.62 18.18 16.13
CA PHE A 51 -27.40 18.90 14.86
C PHE A 51 -28.45 19.96 14.57
N ASN A 52 -29.66 19.86 15.13
CA ASN A 52 -30.64 20.93 15.05
C ASN A 52 -30.27 22.18 15.90
N ASN A 53 -29.25 22.09 16.75
CA ASN A 53 -28.84 23.16 17.67
C ASN A 53 -27.34 23.52 17.60
N VAL A 54 -26.51 22.84 16.80
CA VAL A 54 -25.09 23.19 16.66
C VAL A 54 -24.89 24.60 16.09
N THR A 55 -23.81 25.25 16.52
CA THR A 55 -23.45 26.63 16.14
C THR A 55 -22.26 26.69 15.18
N PHE A 56 -21.76 25.54 14.71
CA PHE A 56 -20.67 25.42 13.75
C PHE A 56 -21.00 24.39 12.66
N GLN A 57 -20.34 24.49 11.52
CA GLN A 57 -20.61 23.65 10.34
C GLN A 57 -20.11 22.22 10.58
N THR A 58 -21.03 21.34 10.89
CA THR A 58 -20.83 19.89 10.97
C THR A 58 -22.18 19.21 10.80
N SER A 59 -22.21 18.08 10.11
CA SER A 59 -23.38 17.21 9.97
C SER A 59 -23.01 15.93 9.26
N ALA A 60 -23.90 14.94 9.33
CA ALA A 60 -23.88 13.76 8.47
C ALA A 60 -25.28 13.56 7.88
N HIS A 61 -25.39 12.74 6.84
CA HIS A 61 -26.69 12.48 6.22
C HIS A 61 -27.56 11.63 7.13
N SER A 62 -26.96 10.65 7.80
CA SER A 62 -27.69 9.65 8.57
C SER A 62 -26.94 9.17 9.80
N PHE A 63 -27.72 8.78 10.81
CA PHE A 63 -27.26 8.17 12.05
C PHE A 63 -27.93 6.80 12.20
N VAL A 64 -27.12 5.77 12.48
CA VAL A 64 -27.57 4.39 12.59
C VAL A 64 -27.27 3.87 13.98
N ASP A 65 -28.31 3.47 14.71
CA ASP A 65 -28.22 2.84 16.03
C ASP A 65 -28.89 1.46 16.03
N HIS A 66 -28.88 0.79 17.19
CA HIS A 66 -29.47 -0.53 17.38
C HIS A 66 -31.00 -0.60 17.20
N LYS A 67 -31.69 0.53 17.06
CA LYS A 67 -33.14 0.62 16.88
C LYS A 67 -33.50 1.05 15.46
N LYS A 68 -32.79 2.02 14.88
CA LYS A 68 -33.20 2.70 13.65
C LYS A 68 -32.05 3.18 12.78
N ILE A 69 -32.39 3.39 11.52
CA ILE A 69 -31.63 4.20 10.56
C ILE A 69 -32.39 5.53 10.42
N LEU A 70 -31.72 6.64 10.73
CA LEU A 70 -32.32 7.97 10.66
C LEU A 70 -31.57 8.87 9.69
N GLU A 71 -32.19 9.24 8.57
CA GLU A 71 -31.71 10.29 7.68
C GLU A 71 -32.14 11.68 8.21
N ILE A 72 -31.16 12.55 8.46
CA ILE A 72 -31.37 13.91 8.97
C ILE A 72 -31.04 15.02 7.96
N ILE A 73 -30.35 14.68 6.87
CA ILE A 73 -30.16 15.54 5.69
C ILE A 73 -30.58 14.74 4.45
N PRO A 74 -31.35 15.31 3.51
CA PRO A 74 -31.70 14.61 2.27
C PRO A 74 -30.47 14.16 1.48
N LEU A 75 -30.51 12.97 0.87
CA LEU A 75 -29.37 12.41 0.13
C LEU A 75 -29.02 13.14 -1.17
N ASN A 76 -29.81 14.14 -1.56
CA ASN A 76 -29.52 15.04 -2.68
C ASN A 76 -29.02 16.43 -2.21
N GLU A 77 -28.75 16.58 -0.91
CA GLU A 77 -28.19 17.78 -0.31
C GLU A 77 -26.84 17.47 0.34
N LYS A 78 -25.94 18.46 0.36
CA LYS A 78 -24.64 18.34 1.02
C LYS A 78 -24.76 18.34 2.53
N ALA A 79 -23.97 17.48 3.17
CA ALA A 79 -23.66 17.52 4.60
C ALA A 79 -22.20 17.98 4.83
N TRP A 80 -21.86 18.30 6.07
CA TRP A 80 -20.52 18.73 6.47
C TRP A 80 -19.84 17.64 7.31
N HIS A 81 -19.45 16.54 6.68
CA HIS A 81 -19.00 15.31 7.34
C HIS A 81 -17.49 15.05 7.20
N VAL A 82 -16.85 15.66 6.20
CA VAL A 82 -15.39 15.61 5.99
C VAL A 82 -14.82 17.04 5.97
N GLN A 83 -13.56 17.21 6.35
CA GLN A 83 -12.92 18.52 6.26
C GLN A 83 -12.62 18.87 4.79
N TYR A 84 -12.93 20.10 4.36
CA TYR A 84 -12.57 20.57 3.02
C TYR A 84 -11.06 20.51 2.77
N GLN A 85 -10.68 20.20 1.53
CA GLN A 85 -9.29 20.12 1.05
C GLN A 85 -8.48 18.94 1.60
N VAL A 86 -9.13 17.84 2.00
CA VAL A 86 -8.45 16.56 2.20
C VAL A 86 -8.09 16.01 0.82
N PRO A 87 -6.84 16.05 0.32
CA PRO A 87 -6.58 15.80 -1.11
C PRO A 87 -6.91 14.37 -1.58
N THR A 88 -7.12 13.46 -0.64
CA THR A 88 -7.35 12.04 -0.87
C THR A 88 -8.68 11.77 -1.56
N ASP A 89 -9.75 12.51 -1.24
CA ASP A 89 -11.09 12.28 -1.82
C ASP A 89 -11.13 12.65 -3.32
N ASN A 90 -10.62 13.82 -3.69
CA ASN A 90 -10.50 14.27 -5.07
C ASN A 90 -9.65 13.31 -5.90
N VAL A 91 -8.60 12.74 -5.29
CA VAL A 91 -7.72 11.77 -5.97
C VAL A 91 -8.40 10.43 -6.18
N LEU A 92 -9.14 9.94 -5.19
CA LEU A 92 -9.77 8.62 -5.24
C LEU A 92 -11.09 8.60 -6.02
N PHE A 93 -11.89 9.66 -5.87
CA PHE A 93 -13.29 9.67 -6.30
C PHE A 93 -13.64 10.84 -7.24
N GLY A 94 -12.72 11.80 -7.41
CA GLY A 94 -12.84 12.86 -8.40
C GLY A 94 -13.54 14.14 -7.93
N ASP A 95 -13.98 14.22 -6.67
CA ASP A 95 -14.61 15.41 -6.09
C ASP A 95 -14.52 15.42 -4.55
N ASP A 96 -14.83 16.55 -3.91
CA ASP A 96 -14.79 16.73 -2.45
C ASP A 96 -15.92 15.92 -1.78
N ALA A 97 -15.61 15.25 -0.67
CA ALA A 97 -16.54 14.37 0.02
C ALA A 97 -17.84 15.07 0.48
N ASN A 98 -17.79 16.35 0.86
CA ASN A 98 -19.02 17.05 1.26
C ASN A 98 -19.95 17.31 0.07
N ASP A 99 -19.39 17.46 -1.13
CA ASP A 99 -20.13 17.85 -2.34
C ASP A 99 -20.52 16.65 -3.21
N ALA A 100 -19.93 15.46 -2.98
CA ALA A 100 -20.18 14.26 -3.77
C ALA A 100 -20.41 12.96 -2.98
N ALA A 101 -20.29 12.94 -1.65
CA ALA A 101 -20.46 11.73 -0.86
C ALA A 101 -21.55 11.80 0.21
N ILE A 102 -22.11 10.63 0.51
CA ILE A 102 -23.02 10.44 1.64
C ILE A 102 -22.21 10.01 2.87
N GLY A 103 -22.13 10.85 3.90
CA GLY A 103 -21.62 10.49 5.22
C GLY A 103 -22.64 9.74 6.08
N ILE A 104 -22.26 8.55 6.56
CA ILE A 104 -23.07 7.66 7.42
C ILE A 104 -22.40 7.47 8.77
N GLU A 105 -23.10 7.76 9.86
CA GLU A 105 -22.60 7.69 11.24
C GLU A 105 -23.12 6.46 11.98
N LEU A 106 -22.21 5.60 12.45
CA LEU A 106 -22.53 4.51 13.38
C LEU A 106 -22.58 5.05 14.83
N CYS A 107 -23.74 4.94 15.46
CA CYS A 107 -23.92 5.30 16.86
C CYS A 107 -23.27 4.26 17.78
N ARG A 108 -22.69 4.72 18.89
CA ARG A 108 -21.99 3.87 19.87
C ARG A 108 -22.85 3.48 21.07
N THR A 109 -24.16 3.46 20.87
CA THR A 109 -25.15 3.23 21.92
C THR A 109 -25.97 1.98 21.67
N GLY A 110 -26.24 1.27 22.77
CA GLY A 110 -27.04 0.05 22.78
C GLY A 110 -26.31 -1.16 22.20
N ASP A 111 -27.07 -2.05 21.58
CA ASP A 111 -26.55 -3.33 21.07
C ASP A 111 -25.70 -3.11 19.80
N PHE A 112 -24.42 -3.44 19.89
CA PHE A 112 -23.48 -3.26 18.77
C PHE A 112 -23.88 -4.08 17.55
N ASN A 113 -24.29 -5.34 17.72
CA ASN A 113 -24.57 -6.25 16.62
C ASN A 113 -25.80 -5.77 15.83
N GLU A 114 -26.84 -5.34 16.54
CA GLU A 114 -28.05 -4.76 15.95
C GLU A 114 -27.75 -3.44 15.20
N ALA A 115 -26.91 -2.58 15.78
CA ALA A 115 -26.50 -1.33 15.14
C ALA A 115 -25.63 -1.59 13.91
N TYR A 116 -24.68 -2.52 14.02
CA TYR A 116 -23.77 -2.92 12.96
C TYR A 116 -24.52 -3.54 11.78
N ASP A 117 -25.46 -4.45 12.02
CA ASP A 117 -26.22 -5.09 10.95
C ASP A 117 -27.08 -4.08 10.17
N ARG A 118 -27.71 -3.13 10.86
CA ARG A 118 -28.40 -1.97 10.22
C ARG A 118 -27.42 -1.12 9.43
N TYR A 119 -26.25 -0.85 9.98
CA TYR A 119 -25.23 -0.01 9.35
C TYR A 119 -24.70 -0.63 8.06
N VAL A 120 -24.41 -1.93 8.08
CA VAL A 120 -24.01 -2.71 6.92
C VAL A 120 -25.13 -2.72 5.86
N TRP A 121 -26.35 -3.08 6.26
CA TRP A 121 -27.51 -3.10 5.35
C TRP A 121 -27.73 -1.74 4.68
N TYR A 122 -27.61 -0.66 5.45
CA TYR A 122 -27.82 0.69 4.94
C TYR A 122 -26.75 1.13 3.93
N HIS A 123 -25.49 0.70 4.10
CA HIS A 123 -24.46 0.91 3.08
C HIS A 123 -24.78 0.16 1.77
N ALA A 124 -25.31 -1.07 1.86
CA ALA A 124 -25.74 -1.83 0.69
C ALA A 124 -26.92 -1.14 -0.01
N TYR A 125 -27.91 -0.69 0.76
CA TYR A 125 -29.04 0.11 0.28
C TYR A 125 -28.56 1.34 -0.50
N LEU A 126 -27.63 2.12 0.05
CA LEU A 126 -27.09 3.32 -0.61
C LEU A 126 -26.32 2.96 -1.88
N CYS A 127 -25.52 1.89 -1.86
CA CYS A 127 -24.82 1.43 -3.05
C CYS A 127 -25.79 1.06 -4.18
N ARG A 128 -26.86 0.32 -3.87
CA ARG A 128 -27.91 -0.02 -4.84
C ARG A 128 -28.65 1.22 -5.34
N THR A 129 -28.95 2.15 -4.45
CA THR A 129 -29.67 3.40 -4.76
C THR A 129 -28.89 4.28 -5.75
N PHE A 130 -27.57 4.37 -5.60
CA PHE A 130 -26.72 5.25 -6.41
C PHE A 130 -25.92 4.53 -7.49
N GLY A 131 -26.10 3.22 -7.66
CA GLY A 131 -25.33 2.42 -8.64
C GLY A 131 -23.85 2.33 -8.31
N LEU A 132 -23.51 2.39 -7.01
CA LEU A 132 -22.15 2.28 -6.52
C LEU A 132 -21.79 0.82 -6.24
N LYS A 133 -20.52 0.50 -6.39
CA LYS A 133 -19.97 -0.80 -6.00
C LYS A 133 -19.34 -0.71 -4.61
N PRO A 134 -19.75 -1.54 -3.63
CA PRO A 134 -19.26 -1.45 -2.25
C PRO A 134 -17.74 -1.41 -2.11
N ARG A 135 -17.02 -2.27 -2.84
CA ARG A 135 -15.55 -2.37 -2.76
C ARG A 135 -14.79 -1.19 -3.38
N GLU A 136 -15.43 -0.44 -4.28
CA GLU A 136 -14.78 0.64 -5.02
C GLU A 136 -15.19 2.02 -4.51
N HIS A 137 -16.35 2.15 -3.85
CA HIS A 137 -16.99 3.43 -3.57
C HIS A 137 -17.38 3.62 -2.09
N ILE A 138 -16.96 2.73 -1.19
CA ILE A 138 -17.08 2.95 0.26
C ILE A 138 -15.68 3.19 0.81
N VAL A 139 -15.53 4.22 1.62
CA VAL A 139 -14.26 4.60 2.26
C VAL A 139 -14.47 4.96 3.72
N SER A 140 -13.51 4.63 4.58
CA SER A 140 -13.51 5.12 5.96
C SER A 140 -13.04 6.56 6.02
N HIS A 141 -13.49 7.30 7.02
CA HIS A 141 -12.96 8.64 7.28
C HIS A 141 -11.48 8.60 7.65
N GLU A 142 -11.04 7.56 8.37
CA GLU A 142 -9.62 7.28 8.63
C GLU A 142 -8.83 7.16 7.32
N ALA A 143 -9.32 6.41 6.33
CA ALA A 143 -8.61 6.26 5.06
C ALA A 143 -8.50 7.59 4.27
N LEU A 144 -9.48 8.48 4.39
CA LEU A 144 -9.42 9.81 3.77
C LEU A 144 -8.45 10.74 4.50
N ASP A 145 -8.48 10.75 5.83
CA ASP A 145 -7.73 11.69 6.67
C ASP A 145 -7.04 11.01 7.88
N PRO A 146 -6.06 10.13 7.63
CA PRO A 146 -5.50 9.22 8.64
C PRO A 146 -4.65 9.93 9.71
N ARG A 147 -4.34 11.22 9.52
CA ARG A 147 -3.59 12.01 10.51
C ARG A 147 -4.49 12.57 11.60
N ARG A 148 -5.79 12.66 11.34
CA ARG A 148 -6.76 13.34 12.22
C ARG A 148 -7.90 12.43 12.64
N ARG A 149 -8.21 11.41 11.83
CA ARG A 149 -9.38 10.55 11.98
C ARG A 149 -8.97 9.11 12.15
N SER A 150 -9.80 8.37 12.89
CA SER A 150 -9.69 6.93 13.12
C SER A 150 -11.05 6.24 12.99
N ASP A 151 -12.07 6.96 12.51
CA ASP A 151 -13.43 6.46 12.33
C ASP A 151 -13.65 5.85 10.94
N PRO A 152 -14.50 4.79 10.85
CA PRO A 152 -15.22 4.12 11.94
C PRO A 152 -14.42 3.00 12.62
N GLU A 153 -13.19 2.72 12.18
CA GLU A 153 -12.36 1.61 12.67
C GLU A 153 -12.14 1.65 14.20
N SER A 154 -12.11 2.85 14.79
CA SER A 154 -12.04 3.10 16.24
C SER A 154 -13.18 2.44 17.03
N TRP A 155 -14.33 2.19 16.38
CA TRP A 155 -15.47 1.51 16.98
C TRP A 155 -15.69 0.10 16.43
N LEU A 156 -15.36 -0.15 15.15
CA LEU A 156 -15.46 -1.48 14.57
C LEU A 156 -14.44 -2.46 15.16
N ASN A 157 -13.15 -2.06 15.25
CA ASN A 157 -12.07 -2.95 15.65
C ASN A 157 -12.22 -3.50 17.09
N PRO A 158 -12.57 -2.68 18.11
CA PRO A 158 -12.79 -3.21 19.46
C PRO A 158 -13.95 -4.21 19.56
N ASN A 159 -14.89 -4.16 18.62
CA ASN A 159 -16.02 -5.08 18.53
C ASN A 159 -15.75 -6.25 17.56
N GLY A 160 -14.49 -6.49 17.19
CA GLY A 160 -14.07 -7.64 16.38
C GLY A 160 -14.35 -7.49 14.88
N ILE A 161 -14.73 -6.31 14.41
CA ILE A 161 -14.99 -6.03 13.00
C ILE A 161 -13.82 -5.26 12.41
N THR A 162 -13.11 -5.86 11.46
CA THR A 162 -12.12 -5.13 10.65
C THR A 162 -12.82 -4.34 9.53
N TRP A 163 -12.17 -3.29 9.01
CA TRP A 163 -12.69 -2.53 7.86
C TRP A 163 -13.07 -3.43 6.68
N ASN A 164 -12.23 -4.42 6.39
CA ASN A 164 -12.53 -5.38 5.33
C ASN A 164 -13.74 -6.26 5.66
N ARG A 165 -13.85 -6.74 6.89
CA ARG A 165 -15.02 -7.52 7.31
C ARG A 165 -16.31 -6.71 7.08
N PHE A 166 -16.29 -5.43 7.44
CA PHE A 166 -17.38 -4.51 7.15
C PHE A 166 -17.71 -4.44 5.65
N ILE A 167 -16.73 -4.19 4.78
CA ILE A 167 -16.97 -4.15 3.32
C ILE A 167 -17.57 -5.47 2.81
N LEU A 168 -17.13 -6.62 3.33
CA LEU A 168 -17.67 -7.92 2.94
C LEU A 168 -19.10 -8.15 3.41
N ASP A 169 -19.42 -7.74 4.62
CA ASP A 169 -20.79 -7.81 5.12
C ASP A 169 -21.70 -6.91 4.25
N VAL A 170 -21.21 -5.75 3.79
CA VAL A 170 -21.97 -4.88 2.88
C VAL A 170 -22.16 -5.55 1.52
N VAL A 171 -21.11 -6.16 0.97
CA VAL A 171 -21.18 -6.92 -0.28
C VAL A 171 -22.20 -8.05 -0.16
N LYS A 172 -22.24 -8.77 0.98
CA LYS A 172 -23.20 -9.84 1.20
C LYS A 172 -24.64 -9.34 1.09
N TYR A 173 -24.96 -8.20 1.69
CA TYR A 173 -26.27 -7.59 1.50
C TYR A 173 -26.51 -7.13 0.07
N TYR A 174 -25.51 -6.49 -0.54
CA TYR A 174 -25.59 -5.93 -1.89
C TYR A 174 -25.83 -7.00 -2.97
N ASP A 175 -25.12 -8.13 -2.89
CA ASP A 175 -25.19 -9.22 -3.87
C ASP A 175 -26.48 -10.03 -3.73
N ASN A 176 -26.98 -10.22 -2.50
CA ASN A 176 -28.18 -11.00 -2.20
C ASN A 176 -29.44 -10.13 -2.06
N TRP A 177 -29.42 -8.91 -2.59
CA TRP A 177 -30.41 -7.87 -2.29
C TRP A 177 -31.89 -8.28 -2.50
N GLU A 178 -32.16 -9.15 -3.48
CA GLU A 178 -33.51 -9.64 -3.81
C GLU A 178 -33.90 -10.93 -3.09
N GLU A 179 -33.00 -11.56 -2.34
CA GLU A 179 -33.28 -12.81 -1.63
C GLU A 179 -34.21 -12.59 -0.42
N GLU A 180 -34.94 -13.64 -0.04
CA GLU A 180 -35.82 -13.63 1.12
C GLU A 180 -35.09 -14.16 2.37
N THR A 181 -35.25 -13.46 3.49
CA THR A 181 -34.77 -13.92 4.81
C THR A 181 -35.92 -14.49 5.63
N GLU A 182 -35.66 -15.56 6.37
CA GLU A 182 -36.58 -16.02 7.42
C GLU A 182 -36.61 -14.98 8.55
N THR A 183 -37.79 -14.42 8.77
CA THR A 183 -38.09 -13.45 9.81
C THR A 183 -38.43 -14.19 11.09
N GLU A 184 -37.51 -14.25 12.06
CA GLU A 184 -37.86 -14.22 13.49
C GLU A 184 -36.62 -13.91 14.35
N VAL A 185 -36.65 -12.78 15.05
CA VAL A 185 -35.72 -12.45 16.12
C VAL A 185 -36.34 -12.96 17.43
N SER A 186 -35.81 -14.08 17.93
CA SER A 186 -35.94 -14.56 19.30
C SER A 186 -34.55 -15.06 19.70
N PRO A 187 -34.03 -14.78 20.91
CA PRO A 187 -32.61 -14.96 21.21
C PRO A 187 -32.28 -16.45 21.13
N ALA A 188 -31.53 -16.82 20.10
CA ALA A 188 -31.07 -18.19 19.95
C ALA A 188 -30.03 -18.49 21.05
N PRO A 189 -30.03 -19.73 21.56
CA PRO A 189 -29.26 -20.10 22.73
C PRO A 189 -27.75 -20.05 22.44
N GLU A 190 -26.96 -19.98 23.50
CA GLU A 190 -25.54 -20.30 23.50
C GLU A 190 -25.34 -21.75 23.01
N GLU A 191 -25.30 -21.97 21.70
CA GLU A 191 -24.82 -23.21 21.10
C GLU A 191 -23.60 -22.92 20.22
N GLU A 192 -22.55 -23.70 20.45
CA GLU A 192 -21.29 -23.70 19.70
C GLU A 192 -21.57 -23.92 18.21
N VAL A 193 -21.62 -22.83 17.44
CA VAL A 193 -21.67 -22.88 15.98
C VAL A 193 -20.34 -23.43 15.45
N GLN A 194 -20.38 -24.63 14.90
CA GLN A 194 -19.33 -25.10 14.00
C GLN A 194 -19.24 -24.15 12.81
N ALA A 195 -18.04 -23.62 12.60
CA ALA A 195 -17.75 -22.56 11.65
C ALA A 195 -18.15 -22.93 10.21
N GLU A 196 -19.34 -22.49 9.79
CA GLU A 196 -19.67 -22.35 8.38
C GLU A 196 -18.75 -21.26 7.79
N GLU A 197 -18.11 -21.58 6.65
CA GLU A 197 -16.98 -20.85 6.08
C GLU A 197 -17.22 -19.33 5.97
N ILE A 198 -16.66 -18.59 6.92
CA ILE A 198 -16.43 -17.15 6.77
C ILE A 198 -15.51 -16.99 5.57
N VAL A 199 -16.06 -16.41 4.49
CA VAL A 199 -15.30 -16.07 3.29
C VAL A 199 -14.44 -14.85 3.62
N TRP A 200 -13.15 -15.10 3.88
CA TRP A 200 -12.16 -14.06 4.12
C TRP A 200 -11.79 -13.43 2.79
N TYR A 201 -11.91 -12.11 2.69
CA TYR A 201 -11.14 -11.33 1.73
C TYR A 201 -10.03 -10.62 2.49
N LEU A 202 -8.85 -10.47 1.92
CA LEU A 202 -7.89 -9.47 2.37
C LEU A 202 -7.40 -8.71 1.13
N SER A 203 -7.26 -7.41 1.23
CA SER A 203 -6.88 -6.53 0.12
C SER A 203 -6.10 -5.32 0.65
N ARG A 204 -5.59 -4.49 -0.26
CA ARG A 204 -4.73 -3.37 0.11
C ARG A 204 -5.37 -2.49 1.19
N GLY A 205 -4.60 -2.16 2.23
CA GLY A 205 -5.02 -1.34 3.35
C GLY A 205 -5.56 -2.14 4.54
N ASN A 206 -5.82 -3.44 4.38
CA ASN A 206 -6.20 -4.28 5.51
C ASN A 206 -5.00 -4.49 6.42
N THR A 207 -5.22 -4.54 7.74
CA THR A 207 -4.17 -4.84 8.70
C THR A 207 -4.70 -5.79 9.76
N GLY A 208 -3.83 -6.61 10.37
CA GLY A 208 -4.24 -7.54 11.41
C GLY A 208 -3.55 -8.89 11.35
N GLN A 209 -4.01 -9.79 12.24
CA GLN A 209 -3.48 -11.14 12.39
C GLN A 209 -3.81 -12.03 11.17
N ASP A 210 -4.97 -11.82 10.56
CA ASP A 210 -5.41 -12.42 9.30
C ASP A 210 -4.43 -12.13 8.15
N VAL A 211 -3.95 -10.89 8.05
CA VAL A 211 -2.91 -10.50 7.09
C VAL A 211 -1.58 -11.19 7.41
N ARG A 212 -1.20 -11.30 8.68
CA ARG A 212 0.02 -12.04 9.07
C ARG A 212 -0.05 -13.51 8.68
N GLU A 213 -1.19 -14.15 8.89
CA GLU A 213 -1.40 -15.54 8.51
C GLU A 213 -1.34 -15.73 6.99
N LEU A 214 -1.95 -14.83 6.22
CA LEU A 214 -1.82 -14.81 4.77
C LEU A 214 -0.35 -14.66 4.36
N GLN A 215 0.36 -13.67 4.91
CA GLN A 215 1.77 -13.42 4.64
C GLN A 215 2.61 -14.67 4.95
N GLN A 216 2.37 -15.34 6.09
CA GLN A 216 3.04 -16.60 6.46
C GLN A 216 2.75 -17.74 5.48
N LYS A 217 1.49 -17.92 5.07
CA LYS A 217 1.10 -18.97 4.12
C LYS A 217 1.70 -18.72 2.74
N LEU A 218 1.72 -17.48 2.28
CA LEU A 218 2.42 -17.09 1.05
C LEU A 218 3.93 -17.31 1.18
N ASN A 219 4.55 -16.98 2.32
CA ASN A 219 5.96 -17.28 2.59
C ASN A 219 6.27 -18.78 2.51
N ALA A 220 5.40 -19.63 3.05
CA ALA A 220 5.55 -21.09 2.97
C ALA A 220 5.49 -21.63 1.53
N LEU A 221 4.87 -20.91 0.60
CA LEU A 221 4.82 -21.23 -0.82
C LEU A 221 5.97 -20.59 -1.63
N GLY A 222 6.85 -19.83 -0.97
CA GLY A 222 8.03 -19.20 -1.56
C GLY A 222 7.88 -17.72 -1.91
N TYR A 223 6.79 -17.05 -1.51
CA TYR A 223 6.65 -15.59 -1.66
C TYR A 223 7.20 -14.90 -0.42
N SER A 224 8.38 -14.27 -0.47
CA SER A 224 9.05 -13.76 0.75
C SER A 224 8.58 -12.37 1.25
N LEU A 225 7.44 -12.34 1.94
CA LEU A 225 6.86 -11.13 2.56
C LEU A 225 7.40 -10.88 3.97
N ALA A 226 7.50 -9.60 4.36
CA ALA A 226 7.50 -9.24 5.77
C ALA A 226 6.16 -9.63 6.39
N VAL A 227 6.19 -10.26 7.58
CA VAL A 227 4.99 -10.62 8.33
C VAL A 227 4.64 -9.49 9.30
N ASP A 228 4.39 -8.31 8.75
CA ASP A 228 4.09 -7.10 9.52
C ASP A 228 2.60 -7.00 9.88
N GLY A 229 1.74 -7.79 9.22
CA GLY A 229 0.30 -7.72 9.35
C GLY A 229 -0.31 -6.52 8.64
N SER A 230 0.41 -5.89 7.71
CA SER A 230 -0.13 -4.87 6.81
C SER A 230 -0.28 -5.45 5.41
N PHE A 231 -1.49 -5.40 4.87
CA PHE A 231 -1.75 -5.78 3.50
C PHE A 231 -1.39 -4.57 2.64
N GLY A 232 -0.09 -4.31 2.59
CA GLY A 232 0.49 -3.24 1.80
C GLY A 232 0.65 -3.64 0.33
N PRO A 233 1.28 -2.77 -0.47
CA PRO A 233 1.58 -3.05 -1.86
C PRO A 233 2.34 -4.37 -2.08
N ALA A 234 3.21 -4.76 -1.14
CA ALA A 234 3.96 -6.02 -1.19
C ALA A 234 3.04 -7.24 -1.05
N THR A 235 2.15 -7.26 -0.06
CA THR A 235 1.21 -8.37 0.16
C THR A 235 0.20 -8.49 -0.98
N GLU A 236 -0.34 -7.37 -1.48
CA GLU A 236 -1.22 -7.39 -2.65
C GLU A 236 -0.53 -7.99 -3.88
N ARG A 237 0.74 -7.63 -4.11
CA ARG A 237 1.50 -8.18 -5.23
C ARG A 237 1.76 -9.67 -5.07
N ALA A 238 2.14 -10.13 -3.89
CA ALA A 238 2.31 -11.56 -3.64
C ALA A 238 1.00 -12.35 -3.84
N VAL A 239 -0.14 -11.76 -3.47
CA VAL A 239 -1.46 -12.33 -3.77
C VAL A 239 -1.71 -12.37 -5.29
N ARG A 240 -1.45 -11.30 -6.04
CA ARG A 240 -1.58 -11.29 -7.51
C ARG A 240 -0.68 -12.31 -8.18
N ASP A 241 0.55 -12.46 -7.71
CA ASP A 241 1.51 -13.42 -8.25
C ASP A 241 1.09 -14.85 -7.95
N PHE A 242 0.62 -15.12 -6.73
CA PHE A 242 0.01 -16.39 -6.37
C PHE A 242 -1.21 -16.71 -7.23
N GLN A 243 -2.11 -15.74 -7.44
CA GLN A 243 -3.27 -15.90 -8.32
C GLN A 243 -2.86 -16.26 -9.75
N ARG A 244 -1.86 -15.59 -10.31
CA ARG A 244 -1.33 -15.89 -11.64
C ARG A 244 -0.73 -17.29 -11.71
N ASP A 245 0.04 -17.69 -10.71
CA ASP A 245 0.68 -19.01 -10.62
C ASP A 245 -0.35 -20.15 -10.49
N GLN A 246 -1.52 -19.85 -9.91
CA GLN A 246 -2.64 -20.79 -9.77
C GLN A 246 -3.70 -20.68 -10.89
N GLY A 247 -3.49 -19.82 -11.89
CA GLY A 247 -4.43 -19.63 -13.01
C GLY A 247 -5.78 -19.00 -12.59
N LEU A 248 -5.79 -18.20 -11.53
CA LEU A 248 -6.96 -17.49 -11.03
C LEU A 248 -7.12 -16.11 -11.69
N ALA A 249 -8.29 -15.49 -11.50
CA ALA A 249 -8.46 -14.06 -11.77
C ALA A 249 -7.49 -13.25 -10.89
N VAL A 250 -6.70 -12.37 -11.52
CA VAL A 250 -5.63 -11.62 -10.86
C VAL A 250 -6.16 -10.28 -10.35
N ASP A 251 -6.95 -10.32 -9.28
CA ASP A 251 -7.56 -9.13 -8.68
C ASP A 251 -6.75 -8.55 -7.50
N GLY A 252 -5.75 -9.28 -7.00
CA GLY A 252 -4.89 -8.89 -5.88
C GLY A 252 -5.53 -8.98 -4.51
N SER A 253 -6.71 -9.58 -4.43
CA SER A 253 -7.41 -9.82 -3.18
C SER A 253 -7.30 -11.30 -2.78
N TYR A 254 -7.02 -11.53 -1.50
CA TYR A 254 -7.09 -12.85 -0.89
C TYR A 254 -8.56 -13.23 -0.66
N GLY A 255 -9.34 -13.40 -1.71
CA GLY A 255 -10.74 -13.86 -1.66
C GLY A 255 -10.89 -15.39 -1.69
N PRO A 256 -12.12 -15.94 -1.73
CA PRO A 256 -12.39 -17.39 -1.61
C PRO A 256 -11.71 -18.23 -2.68
N ALA A 257 -11.60 -17.74 -3.91
CA ALA A 257 -10.86 -18.43 -4.97
C ALA A 257 -9.37 -18.54 -4.62
N THR A 258 -8.78 -17.44 -4.16
CA THR A 258 -7.39 -17.36 -3.69
C THR A 258 -7.19 -18.22 -2.43
N GLN A 259 -8.10 -18.16 -1.46
CA GLN A 259 -8.08 -18.96 -0.24
C GLN A 259 -8.11 -20.45 -0.53
N ARG A 260 -9.05 -20.91 -1.35
CA ARG A 260 -9.16 -22.32 -1.76
C ARG A 260 -7.91 -22.78 -2.52
N ALA A 261 -7.37 -21.93 -3.39
CA ALA A 261 -6.11 -22.25 -4.05
C ALA A 261 -4.95 -22.32 -3.06
N LEU A 262 -4.88 -21.40 -2.10
CA LEU A 262 -3.80 -21.33 -1.10
C LEU A 262 -3.82 -22.54 -0.16
N GLN A 263 -5.00 -23.05 0.19
CA GLN A 263 -5.17 -24.28 0.97
C GLN A 263 -4.73 -25.53 0.20
N ASN A 264 -4.92 -25.55 -1.12
CA ASN A 264 -4.56 -26.69 -1.97
C ASN A 264 -3.13 -26.62 -2.53
N ALA A 265 -2.49 -25.45 -2.45
CA ALA A 265 -1.14 -25.24 -2.93
C ALA A 265 -0.15 -25.99 -2.03
N LYS A 266 0.65 -26.87 -2.64
CA LYS A 266 1.74 -27.55 -1.95
C LYS A 266 2.98 -26.64 -1.92
N PRO A 267 3.76 -26.64 -0.84
CA PRO A 267 5.08 -26.02 -0.84
C PRO A 267 5.85 -26.55 -2.05
N LYS A 268 6.51 -25.67 -2.82
CA LYS A 268 7.41 -26.12 -3.89
C LYS A 268 8.45 -27.01 -3.23
N SER A 269 8.31 -28.33 -3.45
CA SER A 269 9.31 -29.31 -3.06
C SER A 269 10.63 -28.80 -3.60
N SER A 270 11.59 -28.63 -2.70
CA SER A 270 12.96 -28.28 -3.01
C SER A 270 13.52 -29.28 -4.00
N SER A 271 13.37 -29.00 -5.30
CA SER A 271 14.15 -29.67 -6.32
C SER A 271 15.58 -29.17 -6.14
N SER A 272 16.37 -29.99 -5.47
CA SER A 272 17.80 -29.89 -5.32
C SER A 272 18.46 -29.65 -6.69
N GLY A 273 18.78 -28.38 -6.97
CA GLY A 273 19.68 -27.94 -8.02
C GLY A 273 20.78 -27.14 -7.37
N SER A 274 21.92 -27.80 -7.16
CA SER A 274 23.12 -27.29 -6.50
C SER A 274 23.63 -25.97 -7.12
N GLY A 275 23.91 -24.96 -6.28
CA GLY A 275 24.60 -23.73 -6.71
C GLY A 275 24.51 -22.51 -5.78
N SER A 276 25.14 -22.59 -4.61
CA SER A 276 25.78 -21.49 -3.84
C SER A 276 24.97 -20.26 -3.36
N THR A 277 24.93 -20.14 -2.02
CA THR A 277 24.72 -18.91 -1.18
C THR A 277 23.42 -18.13 -1.37
N GLY A 278 22.30 -18.75 -0.96
CA GLY A 278 20.97 -18.15 -0.92
C GLY A 278 20.81 -17.12 0.21
N GLY A 279 21.08 -15.86 -0.10
CA GLY A 279 20.61 -14.72 0.70
C GLY A 279 19.09 -14.57 0.58
N THR A 280 18.44 -14.36 1.72
CA THR A 280 17.00 -14.06 1.87
C THR A 280 16.50 -13.14 0.75
N VAL A 281 15.43 -13.54 0.06
CA VAL A 281 14.78 -12.73 -0.98
C VAL A 281 13.89 -11.69 -0.28
N TRP A 282 14.25 -10.42 -0.37
CA TRP A 282 13.50 -9.31 0.24
C TRP A 282 12.61 -8.64 -0.80
N TYR A 283 11.32 -8.49 -0.51
CA TYR A 283 10.45 -7.59 -1.25
C TYR A 283 10.61 -6.16 -0.72
N LEU A 284 10.96 -5.20 -1.57
CA LEU A 284 11.05 -3.79 -1.20
C LEU A 284 10.15 -2.91 -2.09
N SER A 285 9.51 -1.92 -1.50
CA SER A 285 8.52 -1.04 -2.11
C SER A 285 8.47 0.32 -1.41
N ARG A 286 7.70 1.28 -1.94
CA ARG A 286 7.66 2.63 -1.38
C ARG A 286 7.24 2.59 0.10
N GLY A 287 8.05 3.23 0.94
CA GLY A 287 7.85 3.29 2.40
C GLY A 287 8.81 2.40 3.18
N ASP A 288 9.40 1.39 2.53
CA ASP A 288 10.39 0.53 3.18
C ASP A 288 11.67 1.30 3.47
N THR A 289 12.32 0.98 4.58
CA THR A 289 13.61 1.56 4.98
C THR A 289 14.53 0.48 5.51
N GLY A 290 15.85 0.63 5.36
CA GLY A 290 16.81 -0.33 5.91
C GLY A 290 18.02 -0.57 5.02
N GLN A 291 18.83 -1.56 5.43
CA GLN A 291 20.06 -1.93 4.75
C GLN A 291 19.79 -2.55 3.36
N GLU A 292 18.68 -3.28 3.24
CA GLU A 292 18.22 -3.95 2.03
C GLU A 292 17.86 -2.92 0.94
N VAL A 293 17.26 -1.79 1.35
CA VAL A 293 16.99 -0.66 0.46
C VAL A 293 18.29 0.00 -0.01
N ARG A 294 19.29 0.12 0.87
CA ARG A 294 20.61 0.65 0.49
C ARG A 294 21.28 -0.24 -0.55
N GLU A 295 21.21 -1.56 -0.37
CA GLU A 295 21.77 -2.53 -1.31
C GLU A 295 21.07 -2.48 -2.67
N LEU A 296 19.74 -2.35 -2.69
CA LEU A 296 18.98 -2.12 -3.92
C LEU A 296 19.42 -0.82 -4.61
N GLN A 297 19.48 0.29 -3.88
CA GLN A 297 19.90 1.58 -4.41
C GLN A 297 21.32 1.50 -4.99
N GLN A 298 22.25 0.83 -4.32
CA GLN A 298 23.61 0.61 -4.81
C GLN A 298 23.65 -0.20 -6.10
N LYS A 299 22.90 -1.31 -6.18
CA LYS A 299 22.85 -2.14 -7.39
C LYS A 299 22.21 -1.41 -8.56
N LEU A 300 21.16 -0.64 -8.33
CA LEU A 300 20.58 0.23 -9.36
C LEU A 300 21.59 1.31 -9.80
N ASN A 301 22.31 1.94 -8.87
CA ASN A 301 23.39 2.89 -9.22
C ASN A 301 24.49 2.24 -10.06
N ALA A 302 24.89 1.01 -9.77
CA ALA A 302 25.87 0.26 -10.55
C ALA A 302 25.38 -0.05 -11.99
N LEU A 303 24.07 -0.02 -12.21
CA LEU A 303 23.44 -0.15 -13.53
C LEU A 303 23.13 1.21 -14.19
N GLY A 304 23.58 2.32 -13.61
CA GLY A 304 23.45 3.67 -14.17
C GLY A 304 22.25 4.50 -13.67
N TYR A 305 21.43 4.00 -12.75
CA TYR A 305 20.34 4.78 -12.18
C TYR A 305 20.86 5.69 -11.06
N SER A 306 20.84 7.02 -11.20
CA SER A 306 21.41 7.92 -10.18
C SER A 306 20.50 8.12 -8.95
N LEU A 307 20.69 7.32 -7.90
CA LEU A 307 19.98 7.45 -6.61
C LEU A 307 20.90 7.88 -5.46
N ALA A 308 20.34 8.61 -4.50
CA ALA A 308 20.93 8.70 -3.17
C ALA A 308 20.77 7.35 -2.44
N VAL A 309 21.84 6.86 -1.82
CA VAL A 309 21.82 5.63 -1.01
C VAL A 309 21.48 5.96 0.44
N ASP A 310 20.26 6.45 0.65
CA ASP A 310 19.74 6.89 1.95
C ASP A 310 19.08 5.76 2.75
N GLY A 311 18.87 4.60 2.12
CA GLY A 311 18.18 3.46 2.73
C GLY A 311 16.69 3.70 2.91
N SER A 312 16.11 4.68 2.23
CA SER A 312 14.67 4.92 2.17
C SER A 312 14.13 4.62 0.78
N PHE A 313 13.14 3.75 0.69
CA PHE A 313 12.49 3.44 -0.57
C PHE A 313 11.45 4.54 -0.82
N GLY A 314 11.94 5.72 -1.18
CA GLY A 314 11.12 6.87 -1.49
C GLY A 314 10.68 6.90 -2.97
N PRO A 315 10.02 7.99 -3.38
CA PRO A 315 9.62 8.19 -4.78
C PRO A 315 10.76 8.07 -5.80
N ALA A 316 11.99 8.44 -5.42
CA ALA A 316 13.16 8.32 -6.29
C ALA A 316 13.55 6.85 -6.54
N THR A 317 13.67 6.05 -5.48
CA THR A 317 13.97 4.62 -5.55
C THR A 317 12.90 3.88 -6.36
N GLU A 318 11.61 4.18 -6.12
CA GLU A 318 10.51 3.61 -6.90
C GLU A 318 10.61 3.93 -8.40
N ARG A 319 10.91 5.18 -8.76
CA ARG A 319 11.10 5.56 -10.18
C ARG A 319 12.26 4.82 -10.83
N ALA A 320 13.37 4.64 -10.12
CA ALA A 320 14.52 3.90 -10.63
C ALA A 320 14.22 2.41 -10.80
N VAL A 321 13.50 1.79 -9.86
CA VAL A 321 13.04 0.40 -9.99
C VAL A 321 12.11 0.27 -11.21
N ARG A 322 11.17 1.20 -11.41
CA ARG A 322 10.30 1.21 -12.60
C ARG A 322 11.11 1.36 -13.89
N ALA A 323 12.12 2.22 -13.91
CA ALA A 323 13.00 2.40 -15.07
C ALA A 323 13.77 1.10 -15.37
N PHE A 324 14.39 0.50 -14.36
CA PHE A 324 15.06 -0.79 -14.48
C PHE A 324 14.14 -1.89 -15.00
N GLN A 325 12.92 -1.98 -14.48
CA GLN A 325 11.94 -2.95 -14.96
C GLN A 325 11.58 -2.74 -16.43
N ARG A 326 11.42 -1.49 -16.88
CA ARG A 326 11.21 -1.20 -18.30
C ARG A 326 12.39 -1.67 -19.15
N ASP A 327 13.60 -1.34 -18.71
CA ASP A 327 14.84 -1.64 -19.45
C ASP A 327 15.09 -3.16 -19.54
N GLN A 328 14.62 -3.92 -18.56
CA GLN A 328 14.69 -5.39 -18.54
C GLN A 328 13.44 -6.09 -19.12
N GLY A 329 12.47 -5.34 -19.67
CA GLY A 329 11.24 -5.91 -20.22
C GLY A 329 10.35 -6.61 -19.19
N LEU A 330 10.44 -6.21 -17.93
CA LEU A 330 9.61 -6.72 -16.83
C LEU A 330 8.29 -5.95 -16.70
N ALA A 331 7.38 -6.51 -15.91
CA ALA A 331 6.22 -5.75 -15.43
C ALA A 331 6.69 -4.53 -14.62
N VAL A 332 6.23 -3.35 -15.00
CA VAL A 332 6.69 -2.06 -14.44
C VAL A 332 5.86 -1.70 -13.22
N ASP A 333 6.15 -2.33 -12.09
CA ASP A 333 5.39 -2.18 -10.87
C ASP A 333 6.03 -1.27 -9.80
N GLY A 334 7.32 -0.96 -9.95
CA GLY A 334 8.07 -0.11 -9.02
C GLY A 334 8.47 -0.76 -7.71
N SER A 335 8.34 -2.09 -7.61
CA SER A 335 8.75 -2.88 -6.46
C SER A 335 9.94 -3.79 -6.80
N TYR A 336 10.83 -3.98 -5.84
CA TYR A 336 11.90 -4.94 -5.91
C TYR A 336 11.40 -6.30 -5.42
N GLY A 337 10.78 -7.08 -6.30
CA GLY A 337 10.36 -8.46 -6.07
C GLY A 337 11.24 -9.49 -6.79
N PRO A 338 10.94 -10.80 -6.73
CA PRO A 338 11.78 -11.89 -7.25
C PRO A 338 12.12 -11.76 -8.73
N ALA A 339 11.18 -11.27 -9.56
CA ALA A 339 11.46 -11.02 -10.97
C ALA A 339 12.48 -9.88 -11.14
N THR A 340 12.28 -8.76 -10.43
CA THR A 340 13.21 -7.63 -10.39
C THR A 340 14.55 -8.04 -9.81
N GLN A 341 14.59 -8.83 -8.73
CA GLN A 341 15.81 -9.33 -8.10
C GLN A 341 16.58 -10.26 -9.03
N ARG A 342 15.91 -11.24 -9.66
CA ARG A 342 16.56 -12.13 -10.62
C ARG A 342 17.09 -11.35 -11.81
N ALA A 343 16.32 -10.39 -12.32
CA ALA A 343 16.79 -9.50 -13.37
C ALA A 343 17.97 -8.65 -12.89
N LEU A 344 17.96 -8.12 -11.67
CA LEU A 344 19.04 -7.31 -11.10
C LEU A 344 20.31 -8.14 -10.86
N GLN A 345 20.16 -9.42 -10.52
CA GLN A 345 21.26 -10.39 -10.38
C GLN A 345 21.87 -10.79 -11.73
N ASN A 346 21.03 -10.87 -12.77
CA ASN A 346 21.45 -11.25 -14.13
C ASN A 346 21.81 -10.04 -15.00
N ALA A 347 21.36 -8.85 -14.62
CA ALA A 347 21.73 -7.59 -15.22
C ALA A 347 23.19 -7.37 -14.90
N LYS A 348 24.02 -7.69 -15.89
CA LYS A 348 25.37 -7.16 -15.91
C LYS A 348 25.23 -5.64 -16.03
N PRO A 349 26.09 -4.86 -15.36
CA PRO A 349 26.30 -3.48 -15.78
C PRO A 349 26.34 -3.48 -17.30
N SER A 350 25.54 -2.63 -17.94
CA SER A 350 25.75 -2.38 -19.36
C SER A 350 27.25 -2.17 -19.50
N SER A 351 27.90 -2.91 -20.40
CA SER A 351 29.34 -2.85 -20.70
C SER A 351 29.71 -1.49 -21.33
N GLY A 352 29.35 -0.41 -20.64
CA GLY A 352 29.18 0.94 -21.14
C GLY A 352 29.72 1.98 -20.18
N PHE A 353 30.57 1.57 -19.23
CA PHE A 353 31.59 2.50 -18.75
C PHE A 353 32.49 2.79 -19.95
N ASN A 354 32.35 3.97 -20.55
CA ASN A 354 33.23 4.42 -21.61
C ASN A 354 34.55 4.89 -20.99
N LEU A 355 35.27 3.95 -20.36
CA LEU A 355 36.45 4.24 -19.57
C LEU A 355 37.47 5.04 -20.40
N PRO A 356 37.91 6.20 -19.92
CA PRO A 356 38.71 7.11 -20.72
C PRO A 356 40.07 6.49 -21.05
N ASN A 357 40.62 6.83 -22.22
CA ASN A 357 42.00 6.47 -22.58
C ASN A 357 43.03 7.46 -22.00
N THR A 358 42.59 8.43 -21.19
CA THR A 358 43.47 9.44 -20.58
C THR A 358 44.05 8.91 -19.28
N ASP A 359 45.35 9.11 -19.09
CA ASP A 359 46.04 8.78 -17.85
C ASP A 359 45.74 9.85 -16.79
N TYR A 360 45.35 9.40 -15.59
CA TYR A 360 45.11 10.27 -14.44
C TYR A 360 46.04 9.91 -13.28
N TRP A 361 46.63 10.94 -12.69
CA TRP A 361 47.48 10.86 -11.51
C TRP A 361 47.23 12.09 -10.63
N VAL A 362 47.64 12.04 -9.37
CA VAL A 362 47.54 13.21 -8.48
C VAL A 362 48.49 14.30 -8.97
N LYS A 363 47.93 15.46 -9.33
CA LYS A 363 48.69 16.67 -9.69
C LYS A 363 47.97 17.94 -9.27
N SER A 364 48.65 19.07 -9.38
CA SER A 364 48.09 20.40 -9.16
C SER A 364 48.24 21.26 -10.41
N PRO A 365 47.16 21.82 -10.99
CA PRO A 365 45.75 21.60 -10.62
C PRO A 365 45.28 20.18 -10.96
N GLN A 366 44.33 19.65 -10.17
CA GLN A 366 43.79 18.30 -10.33
C GLN A 366 43.16 18.10 -11.72
N PHE A 367 43.23 16.87 -12.24
CA PHE A 367 42.37 16.50 -13.36
C PHE A 367 40.91 16.58 -12.93
N SER A 368 40.05 17.06 -13.82
CA SER A 368 38.62 17.11 -13.57
C SER A 368 37.81 16.92 -14.85
N GLY A 369 36.55 16.53 -14.70
CA GLY A 369 35.60 16.40 -15.79
C GLY A 369 35.02 15.00 -15.96
N ALA A 370 34.31 14.79 -17.07
CA ALA A 370 33.54 13.58 -17.32
C ALA A 370 34.37 12.30 -17.22
N GLY A 371 35.57 12.26 -17.82
CA GLY A 371 36.42 11.07 -17.75
C GLY A 371 36.88 10.72 -16.33
N VAL A 372 37.13 11.70 -15.47
CA VAL A 372 37.46 11.42 -14.06
C VAL A 372 36.23 10.86 -13.33
N ARG A 373 35.05 11.42 -13.61
CA ARG A 373 33.79 10.93 -13.06
C ARG A 373 33.49 9.49 -13.51
N GLU A 374 33.72 9.16 -14.78
CA GLU A 374 33.58 7.78 -15.31
C GLU A 374 34.49 6.79 -14.58
N VAL A 375 35.74 7.17 -14.29
CA VAL A 375 36.66 6.34 -13.48
C VAL A 375 36.16 6.19 -12.05
N GLN A 376 35.68 7.25 -11.43
CA GLN A 376 35.13 7.21 -10.06
C GLN A 376 33.85 6.38 -9.97
N GLU A 377 32.99 6.43 -10.99
CA GLU A 377 31.76 5.62 -11.07
C GLU A 377 32.10 4.14 -11.28
N ALA A 378 33.06 3.83 -12.16
CA ALA A 378 33.57 2.48 -12.36
C ALA A 378 34.22 1.91 -11.08
N LEU A 379 35.00 2.72 -10.38
CA LEU A 379 35.58 2.35 -9.08
C LEU A 379 34.48 2.09 -8.05
N ALA A 380 33.46 2.95 -7.97
CA ALA A 380 32.35 2.79 -7.05
C ALA A 380 31.51 1.53 -7.35
N SER A 381 31.27 1.20 -8.62
CA SER A 381 30.57 -0.05 -9.00
C SER A 381 31.38 -1.30 -8.64
N LEU A 382 32.71 -1.18 -8.60
CA LEU A 382 33.62 -2.22 -8.12
C LEU A 382 33.85 -2.18 -6.60
N ASN A 383 33.08 -1.37 -5.85
CA ASN A 383 33.19 -1.15 -4.41
C ASN A 383 34.46 -0.44 -3.91
N PHE A 384 35.22 0.20 -4.80
CA PHE A 384 36.40 1.01 -4.48
C PHE A 384 36.04 2.50 -4.41
N TYR A 385 35.25 2.89 -3.43
CA TYR A 385 34.79 4.28 -3.28
C TYR A 385 35.94 5.27 -3.03
N PRO A 386 36.01 6.42 -3.73
CA PRO A 386 36.92 7.51 -3.37
C PRO A 386 36.74 7.98 -1.93
N ASP A 387 35.50 8.12 -1.48
CA ASP A 387 35.18 8.43 -0.08
C ASP A 387 33.77 7.95 0.29
N ARG A 388 33.68 6.80 0.96
CA ARG A 388 32.40 6.20 1.39
C ARG A 388 31.59 7.09 2.35
N GLY A 389 32.23 8.01 3.07
CA GLY A 389 31.57 8.93 3.99
C GLY A 389 31.09 10.22 3.34
N ALA A 390 31.52 10.52 2.11
CA ALA A 390 31.16 11.73 1.40
C ALA A 390 29.87 11.58 0.58
N PRO A 391 29.20 12.70 0.24
CA PRO A 391 28.12 12.69 -0.74
C PRO A 391 28.55 11.98 -2.04
N ASN A 392 27.64 11.21 -2.61
CA ASN A 392 27.88 10.41 -3.82
C ASN A 392 29.13 9.51 -3.74
N ASN A 393 29.48 9.03 -2.54
CA ASN A 393 30.66 8.23 -2.25
C ASN A 393 32.00 8.86 -2.74
N GLY A 394 32.05 10.19 -2.82
CA GLY A 394 33.23 10.92 -3.29
C GLY A 394 33.38 10.98 -4.82
N ILE A 395 32.34 10.65 -5.59
CA ILE A 395 32.29 10.86 -7.04
C ILE A 395 32.01 12.34 -7.32
N ASP A 396 33.07 13.15 -7.31
CA ASP A 396 33.04 14.59 -7.48
C ASP A 396 33.54 15.06 -8.86
N GLY A 397 34.10 14.15 -9.66
CA GLY A 397 34.72 14.45 -10.95
C GLY A 397 36.12 15.04 -10.84
N TYR A 398 36.80 14.93 -9.69
CA TYR A 398 38.17 15.41 -9.46
C TYR A 398 39.14 14.26 -9.09
N TYR A 399 40.28 14.20 -9.77
CA TYR A 399 41.29 13.17 -9.52
C TYR A 399 42.26 13.65 -8.43
N GLY A 400 41.78 13.66 -7.20
CA GLY A 400 42.54 14.00 -6.00
C GLY A 400 43.11 12.79 -5.25
N PRO A 401 43.72 13.01 -4.07
CA PRO A 401 44.30 11.94 -3.25
C PRO A 401 43.32 10.80 -2.90
N LYS A 402 42.04 11.13 -2.72
CA LYS A 402 40.97 10.15 -2.42
C LYS A 402 40.67 9.23 -3.60
N THR A 403 40.59 9.78 -4.81
CA THR A 403 40.44 9.01 -6.05
C THR A 403 41.67 8.13 -6.31
N ALA A 404 42.87 8.67 -6.10
CA ALA A 404 44.11 7.92 -6.26
C ALA A 404 44.23 6.77 -5.24
N ASP A 405 43.82 6.98 -3.99
CA ASP A 405 43.74 5.91 -2.99
C ASP A 405 42.74 4.81 -3.39
N ALA A 406 41.58 5.18 -3.93
CA ALA A 406 40.62 4.21 -4.45
C ALA A 406 41.19 3.39 -5.62
N VAL A 407 41.87 4.03 -6.58
CA VAL A 407 42.58 3.34 -7.66
C VAL A 407 43.67 2.42 -7.11
N ARG A 408 44.44 2.89 -6.11
CA ARG A 408 45.48 2.08 -5.48
C ARG A 408 44.92 0.84 -4.81
N ARG A 409 43.82 0.95 -4.07
CA ARG A 409 43.13 -0.18 -3.46
C ARG A 409 42.62 -1.16 -4.52
N PHE A 410 42.10 -0.68 -5.64
CA PHE A 410 41.71 -1.52 -6.76
C PHE A 410 42.92 -2.29 -7.34
N GLN A 411 44.01 -1.58 -7.63
CA GLN A 411 45.24 -2.19 -8.16
C GLN A 411 45.83 -3.24 -7.20
N LEU A 412 45.83 -2.97 -5.88
CA LEU A 412 46.31 -3.94 -4.89
C LEU A 412 45.57 -5.28 -4.96
N ILE A 413 44.26 -5.24 -5.21
CA ILE A 413 43.42 -6.45 -5.25
C ILE A 413 43.50 -7.14 -6.62
N HIS A 414 43.51 -6.39 -7.72
CA HIS A 414 43.34 -6.95 -9.07
C HIS A 414 44.61 -6.97 -9.93
N MET A 415 45.69 -6.30 -9.51
CA MET A 415 46.93 -6.16 -10.28
C MET A 415 48.20 -6.52 -9.49
N GLY A 416 48.13 -6.54 -8.16
CA GLY A 416 49.25 -6.87 -7.27
C GLY A 416 50.00 -5.63 -6.75
N ALA A 417 50.80 -5.82 -5.70
CA ALA A 417 51.44 -4.73 -4.97
C ALA A 417 52.42 -3.88 -5.81
N ASP A 418 53.13 -4.51 -6.75
CA ASP A 418 54.11 -3.84 -7.61
C ASP A 418 53.47 -2.90 -8.65
N GLU A 419 52.17 -3.05 -8.90
CA GLU A 419 51.40 -2.24 -9.85
C GLU A 419 50.43 -1.26 -9.14
N ALA A 420 50.48 -1.17 -7.81
CA ALA A 420 49.59 -0.35 -6.99
C ALA A 420 50.14 1.07 -6.74
N ASP A 421 50.16 1.89 -7.78
CA ASP A 421 50.69 3.26 -7.79
C ASP A 421 49.64 4.36 -7.59
N GLY A 422 48.35 4.03 -7.65
CA GLY A 422 47.23 4.97 -7.53
C GLY A 422 46.96 5.80 -8.80
N ASN A 423 47.60 5.45 -9.92
CA ASN A 423 47.40 6.11 -11.20
C ASN A 423 46.41 5.31 -12.05
N TYR A 424 45.47 6.00 -12.67
CA TYR A 424 44.61 5.39 -13.68
C TYR A 424 45.31 5.51 -15.04
N GLY A 425 45.53 4.37 -15.70
CA GLY A 425 46.11 4.30 -17.04
C GLY A 425 45.69 3.01 -17.76
N PRO A 426 46.29 2.65 -18.91
CA PRO A 426 45.79 1.57 -19.76
C PRO A 426 45.74 0.20 -19.08
N LYS A 427 46.66 -0.08 -18.16
CA LYS A 427 46.66 -1.33 -17.39
C LYS A 427 45.48 -1.37 -16.40
N THR A 428 45.28 -0.29 -15.64
CA THR A 428 44.18 -0.13 -14.70
C THR A 428 42.83 -0.13 -15.42
N LYS A 429 42.72 0.55 -16.56
CA LYS A 429 41.56 0.49 -17.44
C LYS A 429 41.23 -0.95 -17.81
N ARG A 430 42.17 -1.69 -18.41
CA ARG A 430 41.95 -3.09 -18.81
C ARG A 430 41.60 -3.99 -17.64
N ALA A 431 42.16 -3.72 -16.45
CA ALA A 431 41.79 -4.43 -15.24
C ALA A 431 40.34 -4.11 -14.85
N MET A 432 39.94 -2.84 -14.80
CA MET A 432 38.56 -2.44 -14.51
C MET A 432 37.59 -3.03 -15.55
N GLU A 433 37.90 -2.96 -16.84
CA GLU A 433 37.06 -3.56 -17.91
C GLU A 433 36.88 -5.08 -17.79
N ARG A 434 37.75 -5.80 -17.09
CA ARG A 434 37.58 -7.23 -16.81
C ARG A 434 36.67 -7.51 -15.62
N GLU A 435 36.60 -6.56 -14.70
CA GLU A 435 35.87 -6.69 -13.43
C GLU A 435 34.47 -6.06 -13.50
N LEU A 436 34.24 -5.15 -14.47
CA LEU A 436 32.95 -4.56 -14.84
C LEU A 436 32.18 -5.49 -15.79
#